data_AF-A0AAV4GR01-F1
#
_entry.id   AF-A0AAV4GR01-F1
#
_cell.length_a   1.000
_cell.length_b   1.000
_cell.length_c   1.000
_cell.angle_alpha   90.00
_cell.angle_beta   90.00
_cell.angle_gamma   90.00
#
_symmetry.space_group_name_H-M   'P 1'
#
loop_
_entity.id
_entity.type
_entity.pdbx_description
1 polymer ?
#
loop_
_entity_poly.entity_id
_entity_poly.type
_entity_poly.pdbx_seq_one_letter_code
_entity_poly.pdbx_strand_id
1 'polypeptide(L)'
;MNWANLAQAMKVSGRQRVQKFSRDTADALSWTCQGLSAVADYLLSTSEEFRHDHVCLGMWQQDDLEHQFGHFRRSVGCNFFITVREVFNSYALDRAKLLLTLDVDVAKLSKDINFSTHSCSLCLKPQSTQEAALIDSI
;
A
#
# COMPACT_ATOMS: atom_id res chain seq x y z
N MET A 1 -7.75 1.47 -26.93
CA MET A 1 -8.97 2.08 -26.34
C MET A 1 -8.51 2.90 -25.14
N ASN A 2 -8.78 4.21 -25.09
CA ASN A 2 -8.29 5.07 -24.01
C ASN A 2 -9.34 5.14 -22.88
N TRP A 3 -9.11 4.36 -21.82
CA TRP A 3 -10.00 4.24 -20.66
C TRP A 3 -10.16 5.56 -19.89
N ALA A 4 -9.15 6.42 -19.87
CA ALA A 4 -9.25 7.73 -19.23
C ALA A 4 -10.25 8.65 -19.95
N ASN A 5 -10.26 8.64 -21.29
CA ASN A 5 -11.23 9.40 -22.08
C ASN A 5 -12.65 8.87 -21.89
N LEU A 6 -12.82 7.55 -21.73
CA LEU A 6 -14.11 6.93 -21.41
C LEU A 6 -14.62 7.41 -20.03
N ALA A 7 -13.75 7.41 -19.01
CA ALA A 7 -14.08 7.88 -17.67
C ALA A 7 -14.54 9.35 -17.68
N GLN A 8 -13.83 10.21 -18.41
CA GLN A 8 -14.21 11.62 -18.57
C GLN A 8 -15.55 11.79 -19.30
N ALA A 9 -15.84 10.97 -20.31
CA ALA A 9 -17.13 10.98 -21.00
C ALA A 9 -18.32 10.55 -20.11
N MET A 10 -18.05 9.83 -19.02
CA MET A 10 -19.06 9.37 -18.03
C MET A 10 -19.27 10.35 -16.87
N LYS A 11 -18.53 11.45 -16.83
CA LYS A 11 -18.67 12.53 -15.84
C LYS A 11 -20.08 13.12 -15.85
N VAL A 12 -20.66 13.36 -14.67
CA VAL A 12 -21.98 14.02 -14.56
C VAL A 12 -21.98 15.34 -15.33
N SER A 13 -22.77 15.38 -16.40
CA SER A 13 -23.15 16.57 -17.15
C SER A 13 -24.67 16.76 -17.08
N GLY A 14 -25.19 17.97 -17.31
CA GLY A 14 -26.61 18.30 -17.17
C GLY A 14 -27.60 17.52 -18.07
N ARG A 15 -27.15 16.58 -18.90
CA ARG A 15 -27.99 15.77 -19.80
C ARG A 15 -28.32 14.41 -19.20
N GLN A 16 -29.59 13.98 -19.21
CA GLN A 16 -30.03 12.66 -18.69
C GLN A 16 -29.33 11.49 -19.42
N ARG A 17 -28.53 10.70 -18.69
CA ARG A 17 -28.04 9.37 -19.08
C ARG A 17 -28.09 8.46 -17.84
N VAL A 18 -28.32 7.16 -18.07
CA VAL A 18 -28.76 6.15 -17.09
C VAL A 18 -27.66 5.71 -16.11
N GLN A 19 -26.38 5.92 -16.42
CA GLN A 19 -25.26 5.64 -15.51
C GLN A 19 -24.19 6.71 -15.66
N LYS A 20 -23.93 7.46 -14.59
CA LYS A 20 -22.89 8.50 -14.54
C LYS A 20 -22.07 8.30 -13.28
N PHE A 21 -20.76 8.48 -13.40
CA PHE A 21 -19.92 8.63 -12.24
C PHE A 21 -20.12 10.01 -11.63
N SER A 22 -19.97 10.12 -10.30
CA SER A 22 -19.77 11.42 -9.69
C SER A 22 -18.61 12.13 -10.38
N ARG A 23 -18.57 13.47 -10.31
CA ARG A 23 -17.47 14.26 -10.87
C ARG A 23 -16.11 13.76 -10.35
N ASP A 24 -16.03 13.53 -9.05
CA ASP A 24 -14.80 13.11 -8.38
C ASP A 24 -14.39 11.70 -8.78
N THR A 25 -15.35 10.77 -8.89
CA THR A 25 -15.08 9.39 -9.33
C THR A 25 -14.61 9.35 -10.79
N ALA A 26 -15.21 10.15 -11.69
CA ALA A 26 -14.79 10.22 -13.08
C ALA A 26 -13.37 10.78 -13.22
N ASP A 27 -13.06 11.84 -12.46
CA ASP A 27 -11.74 12.44 -12.43
C ASP A 27 -10.70 11.47 -11.85
N ALA A 28 -10.98 10.87 -10.69
CA ALA A 28 -10.12 9.87 -10.07
C ALA A 28 -9.83 8.69 -11.02
N LEU A 29 -10.85 8.11 -11.66
CA LEU A 29 -10.67 7.00 -12.59
C LEU A 29 -9.80 7.41 -13.80
N SER A 30 -10.02 8.62 -14.32
CA SER A 30 -9.21 9.17 -15.41
C SER A 30 -7.74 9.30 -15.00
N TRP A 31 -7.46 9.88 -13.83
CA TRP A 31 -6.11 10.03 -13.31
C TRP A 31 -5.44 8.69 -13.05
N THR A 32 -6.15 7.73 -12.45
CA THR A 32 -5.64 6.39 -12.20
C THR A 32 -5.26 5.69 -13.50
N CYS A 33 -6.11 5.72 -14.52
CA CYS A 33 -5.80 5.12 -15.83
C CYS A 33 -4.58 5.77 -16.49
N GLN A 34 -4.48 7.11 -16.44
CA GLN A 34 -3.33 7.83 -17.02
C GLN A 34 -2.04 7.53 -16.25
N GLY A 35 -2.08 7.59 -14.92
CA GLY A 35 -0.93 7.33 -14.06
C GLY A 35 -0.40 5.91 -14.20
N LEU A 36 -1.28 4.90 -14.13
CA LEU A 36 -0.87 3.50 -14.29
C LEU A 36 -0.30 3.21 -15.68
N SER A 37 -0.89 3.79 -16.73
CA SER A 37 -0.35 3.67 -18.10
C SER A 37 1.03 4.30 -18.20
N ALA A 38 1.21 5.52 -17.70
CA ALA A 38 2.49 6.24 -17.76
C ALA A 38 3.59 5.51 -16.97
N VAL A 39 3.26 4.99 -15.79
CA VAL A 39 4.19 4.19 -14.98
C VAL A 39 4.55 2.89 -15.68
N ALA A 40 3.58 2.17 -16.25
CA ALA A 40 3.84 0.95 -17.00
C ALA A 40 4.74 1.23 -18.21
N ASP A 41 4.41 2.26 -19.00
CA ASP A 41 5.20 2.65 -20.16
C ASP A 41 6.63 3.00 -19.75
N TYR A 42 6.83 3.75 -18.67
CA TYR A 42 8.15 4.06 -18.14
C TYR A 42 8.94 2.80 -17.75
N LEU A 43 8.34 1.91 -16.95
CA LEU A 43 8.99 0.69 -16.45
C LEU A 43 9.32 -0.32 -17.57
N LEU A 44 8.54 -0.33 -18.65
CA LEU A 44 8.75 -1.21 -19.81
C LEU A 44 9.75 -0.62 -20.82
N SER A 45 9.80 0.70 -20.97
CA SER A 45 10.57 1.38 -22.03
C SER A 45 11.87 2.02 -21.55
N THR A 46 12.09 2.12 -20.23
CA THR A 46 13.33 2.70 -19.68
C THR A 46 14.56 1.92 -20.16
N SER A 47 15.64 2.64 -20.43
CA SER A 47 16.96 2.08 -20.74
C SER A 47 17.83 1.88 -19.49
N GLU A 48 17.27 2.17 -18.31
CA GLU A 48 17.95 1.94 -17.03
C GLU A 48 18.02 0.45 -16.70
N GLU A 49 18.87 0.11 -15.73
CA GLU A 49 19.09 -1.27 -15.25
C GLU A 49 17.80 -1.96 -14.76
N PHE A 50 16.77 -1.18 -14.47
CA PHE A 50 15.47 -1.63 -13.95
C PHE A 50 14.40 -1.80 -15.02
N ARG A 51 14.77 -1.97 -16.31
CA ARG A 51 13.77 -2.29 -17.33
C ARG A 51 13.11 -3.62 -17.01
N HIS A 52 11.78 -3.62 -16.91
CA HIS A 52 11.01 -4.81 -16.64
C HIS A 52 10.42 -5.38 -17.93
N ASP A 53 10.29 -6.71 -18.04
CA ASP A 53 9.60 -7.36 -19.15
C ASP A 53 8.07 -7.30 -18.99
N HIS A 54 7.60 -7.13 -17.75
CA HIS A 54 6.18 -7.07 -17.40
C HIS A 54 5.97 -6.21 -16.15
N VAL A 55 4.77 -5.64 -16.00
CA VAL A 55 4.41 -4.73 -14.91
C VAL A 55 3.10 -5.21 -14.27
N CYS A 56 3.15 -5.55 -12.98
CA CYS A 56 2.00 -6.07 -12.22
C CYS A 56 1.15 -4.93 -11.64
N LEU A 57 0.24 -4.37 -12.44
CA LEU A 57 -0.56 -3.19 -12.06
C LEU A 57 -1.42 -3.34 -10.79
N GLY A 58 -1.72 -4.58 -10.37
CA GLY A 58 -2.49 -4.84 -9.14
C GLY A 58 -1.75 -4.48 -7.84
N MET A 59 -0.42 -4.35 -7.88
CA MET A 59 0.37 -4.03 -6.69
C MET A 59 0.27 -2.56 -6.25
N TRP A 60 -0.31 -1.68 -7.07
CA TRP A 60 -0.52 -0.26 -6.75
C TRP A 60 -1.90 0.02 -6.13
N GLN A 61 -2.64 -1.02 -5.75
CA GLN A 61 -3.93 -0.90 -5.09
C GLN A 61 -3.76 -0.89 -3.57
N GLN A 62 -4.77 -0.40 -2.86
CA GLN A 62 -4.78 -0.36 -1.38
C GLN A 62 -5.37 -1.64 -0.76
N ASP A 63 -5.61 -2.69 -1.56
CA ASP A 63 -6.26 -3.93 -1.14
C ASP A 63 -5.54 -4.59 0.04
N ASP A 64 -4.20 -4.59 0.06
CA ASP A 64 -3.41 -5.13 1.18
C ASP A 64 -3.67 -4.36 2.48
N LEU A 65 -3.77 -3.03 2.39
CA LEU A 65 -4.09 -2.17 3.52
C LEU A 65 -5.52 -2.44 4.02
N GLU A 66 -6.49 -2.55 3.11
CA GLU A 66 -7.87 -2.90 3.44
C GLU A 66 -7.98 -4.29 4.08
N HIS A 67 -7.23 -5.26 3.56
CA HIS A 67 -7.12 -6.60 4.12
C HIS A 67 -6.60 -6.56 5.55
N GLN A 68 -5.56 -5.77 5.81
CA GLN A 68 -4.96 -5.63 7.13
C GLN A 68 -5.89 -4.92 8.13
N PHE A 69 -6.62 -3.89 7.70
CA PHE A 69 -7.69 -3.32 8.52
C PHE A 69 -8.82 -4.33 8.78
N GLY A 70 -9.14 -5.18 7.81
CA GLY A 70 -10.06 -6.30 7.99
C GLY A 70 -9.57 -7.28 9.06
N HIS A 71 -8.27 -7.58 9.07
CA HIS A 71 -7.63 -8.42 10.08
C HIS A 71 -7.71 -7.80 11.47
N PHE A 72 -7.40 -6.51 11.62
CA PHE A 72 -7.53 -5.81 12.91
C PHE A 72 -8.96 -5.82 13.43
N ARG A 73 -9.96 -5.65 12.56
CA ARG A 73 -11.37 -5.79 12.97
C ARG A 73 -11.67 -7.21 13.48
N ARG A 74 -11.18 -8.24 12.78
CA ARG A 74 -11.39 -9.64 13.17
C ARG A 74 -10.71 -9.99 14.50
N SER A 75 -9.53 -9.42 14.78
CA SER A 75 -8.78 -9.72 16.00
C SER A 75 -9.45 -9.22 17.28
N VAL A 76 -10.32 -8.21 17.17
CA VAL A 76 -11.14 -7.69 18.28
C VAL A 76 -12.62 -8.11 18.23
N GLY A 77 -12.92 -9.25 17.60
CA GLY A 77 -14.28 -9.80 17.56
C GLY A 77 -15.17 -9.23 16.45
N CYS A 78 -14.58 -8.84 15.32
CA CYS A 78 -15.29 -8.30 14.16
C CYS A 78 -16.00 -6.96 14.40
N ASN A 79 -15.49 -6.13 15.32
CA ASN A 79 -16.02 -4.79 15.55
C ASN A 79 -15.80 -3.88 14.34
N PHE A 80 -16.84 -3.14 13.95
CA PHE A 80 -16.74 -2.18 12.84
C PHE A 80 -15.86 -0.98 13.22
N PHE A 81 -15.97 -0.55 14.47
CA PHE A 81 -15.14 0.51 15.05
C PHE A 81 -14.06 -0.11 15.91
N ILE A 82 -12.81 0.19 15.57
CA ILE A 82 -11.65 -0.23 16.34
C ILE A 82 -10.90 1.02 16.81
N THR A 83 -10.44 0.99 18.04
CA THR A 83 -9.60 2.04 18.60
C THR A 83 -8.17 1.89 18.13
N VAL A 84 -7.43 3.00 18.14
CA VAL A 84 -5.99 2.99 17.83
C VAL A 84 -5.24 2.01 18.74
N ARG A 85 -5.58 1.98 20.04
CA ARG A 85 -4.98 1.04 21.00
C ARG A 85 -5.19 -0.42 20.62
N GLU A 86 -6.37 -0.77 20.12
CA GLU A 86 -6.68 -2.13 19.66
C GLU A 86 -5.88 -2.53 18.43
N VAL A 87 -5.65 -1.59 17.50
CA VAL A 87 -4.77 -1.80 16.35
C VAL A 87 -3.35 -2.11 16.82
N PHE A 88 -2.79 -1.29 17.71
CA PHE A 88 -1.44 -1.51 18.28
C PHE A 88 -1.34 -2.87 18.98
N ASN A 89 -2.34 -3.24 19.78
CA ASN A 89 -2.35 -4.53 20.47
C ASN A 89 -2.40 -5.70 19.49
N SER A 90 -3.22 -5.61 18.44
CA SER A 90 -3.28 -6.65 17.40
C SER A 90 -1.95 -6.79 16.69
N TYR A 91 -1.31 -5.68 16.34
CA TYR A 91 -0.01 -5.69 15.68
C TYR A 91 1.09 -6.31 16.56
N ALA A 92 1.12 -5.95 17.86
CA ALA A 92 2.06 -6.54 18.81
C ALA A 92 1.88 -8.06 18.94
N LEU A 93 0.63 -8.55 18.93
CA LEU A 93 0.33 -9.98 18.96
C LEU A 93 0.79 -10.69 17.68
N ASP A 94 0.54 -10.11 16.50
CA ASP A 94 0.97 -10.71 15.24
C ASP A 94 2.49 -10.76 15.11
N ARG A 95 3.18 -9.69 15.55
CA ARG A 95 4.64 -9.68 15.65
C ARG A 95 5.14 -10.79 16.58
N ALA A 96 4.55 -10.96 17.76
CA ALA A 96 4.94 -12.02 18.69
C ALA A 96 4.74 -13.42 18.09
N LYS A 97 3.63 -13.66 17.38
CA LYS A 97 3.38 -14.95 16.68
C LYS A 97 4.42 -15.22 15.59
N LEU A 98 4.78 -14.20 14.80
CA LEU A 98 5.80 -14.34 13.77
C LEU A 98 7.16 -14.69 14.37
N LEU A 99 7.57 -14.01 15.43
CA LEU A 99 8.82 -14.29 16.14
C LEU A 99 8.87 -15.72 16.70
N LEU A 100 7.76 -16.19 17.27
CA LEU A 100 7.63 -17.58 17.73
C LEU A 100 7.70 -18.59 16.58
N THR A 101 7.10 -18.27 15.43
CA THR A 101 7.09 -19.16 14.25
C THR A 101 8.46 -19.27 13.60
N LEU A 102 9.21 -18.16 13.59
CA LEU A 102 10.55 -18.07 13.00
C LEU A 102 11.65 -18.58 13.96
N ASP A 103 11.27 -19.10 15.14
CA ASP A 103 12.19 -19.57 16.20
C ASP A 103 13.32 -18.59 16.50
N VAL A 104 13.00 -17.29 16.47
CA VAL A 104 14.01 -16.26 16.69
C VAL A 104 14.25 -16.12 18.18
N ASP A 105 15.50 -16.30 18.57
CA ASP A 105 15.97 -16.13 19.94
C ASP A 105 15.73 -14.68 20.40
N VAL A 106 14.65 -14.48 21.17
CA VAL A 106 14.18 -13.16 21.62
C VAL A 106 15.25 -12.42 22.43
N ALA A 107 16.16 -13.17 23.05
CA ALA A 107 17.32 -12.62 23.79
C ALA A 107 18.38 -11.97 22.88
N LYS A 108 18.42 -12.32 21.59
CA LYS A 108 19.27 -11.66 20.58
C LYS A 108 18.57 -10.45 19.99
N LEU A 109 17.27 -10.55 19.73
CA LEU A 109 16.42 -9.43 19.28
C LEU A 109 16.46 -8.25 20.25
N SER A 110 16.48 -8.46 21.56
CA SER A 110 16.51 -7.34 22.52
C SER A 110 17.75 -6.44 22.43
N LYS A 111 18.83 -6.93 21.79
CA LYS A 111 20.01 -6.11 21.44
C LYS A 111 19.87 -5.40 20.09
N ASP A 112 19.05 -5.94 19.19
CA ASP A 112 18.82 -5.45 17.83
C ASP A 112 17.51 -4.65 17.66
N ILE A 113 16.70 -4.50 18.72
CA ILE A 113 15.45 -3.69 18.74
C ILE A 113 15.70 -2.20 18.38
N ASN A 114 16.95 -1.75 18.28
CA ASN A 114 17.28 -0.39 17.88
C ASN A 114 17.52 -0.18 16.38
N PHE A 115 17.41 -1.17 15.50
CA PHE A 115 17.62 -0.91 14.07
C PHE A 115 16.76 -1.77 13.15
N SER A 116 15.78 -1.13 12.51
CA SER A 116 15.28 -1.52 11.20
C SER A 116 16.36 -1.24 10.14
N THR A 117 17.52 -1.89 10.24
CA THR A 117 18.48 -1.88 9.13
C THR A 117 17.98 -2.83 8.05
N HIS A 118 17.06 -2.32 7.23
CA HIS A 118 16.89 -2.80 5.87
C HIS A 118 18.29 -2.88 5.24
N SER A 119 18.70 -4.08 4.81
CA SER A 119 19.93 -4.34 4.07
C SER A 119 19.61 -4.89 2.69
N CYS A 120 18.97 -4.08 1.84
CA CYS A 120 18.93 -4.37 0.40
C CYS A 120 20.13 -3.70 -0.26
N SER A 121 20.90 -4.48 -1.03
CA SER A 121 22.03 -4.03 -1.84
C SER A 121 21.63 -3.04 -2.96
N LEU A 122 20.32 -2.85 -3.19
CA LEU A 122 19.79 -2.06 -4.29
C LEU A 122 19.08 -0.78 -3.86
N CYS A 123 18.74 -0.60 -2.57
CA CYS A 123 18.15 0.66 -2.11
C CYS A 123 19.25 1.58 -1.59
N LEU A 124 19.75 2.45 -2.47
CA LEU A 124 20.80 3.45 -2.16
C LEU A 124 20.31 4.62 -1.29
N LYS A 125 19.16 4.50 -0.62
CA LYS A 125 18.62 5.54 0.26
C LYS A 125 18.76 5.08 1.71
N PRO A 126 19.76 5.56 2.47
CA PRO A 126 19.74 5.38 3.91
C PRO A 126 18.51 6.12 4.43
N GLN A 127 17.57 5.40 5.06
CA GLN A 127 16.45 6.05 5.73
C GLN A 127 17.03 7.00 6.78
N SER A 128 16.64 8.27 6.72
CA SER A 128 17.05 9.22 7.73
C SER A 128 16.50 8.79 9.09
N THR A 129 17.21 9.08 10.18
CA THR A 129 16.77 8.74 11.55
C THR A 129 15.37 9.27 11.88
N GLN A 130 14.87 10.26 11.15
CA GLN A 130 13.51 10.79 11.26
C GLN A 130 12.45 9.90 10.57
N GLU A 131 12.79 9.24 9.45
CA GLU A 131 11.90 8.30 8.75
C GLU A 131 11.78 6.98 9.54
N ALA A 132 12.87 6.52 10.16
CA ALA A 132 12.84 5.37 11.08
C ALA A 132 11.97 5.65 12.32
N ALA A 133 12.05 6.85 12.90
CA ALA A 133 11.21 7.23 14.05
C ALA A 133 9.71 7.31 13.72
N LEU A 134 9.34 7.61 12.46
CA LEU A 134 7.96 7.60 11.99
C LEU A 134 7.42 6.16 11.84
N ILE A 135 8.29 5.18 11.58
CA ILE A 135 7.93 3.76 11.51
C ILE A 135 7.91 3.14 12.93
N ASP A 136 8.79 3.60 13.83
CA ASP A 136 8.88 3.10 15.21
C ASP A 136 7.89 3.76 16.20
N SER A 137 7.16 4.80 15.77
CA SER A 137 6.07 5.43 16.56
C SER A 137 4.65 5.07 16.08
N ILE A 138 4.55 4.08 15.18
CA ILE A 138 3.31 3.41 14.74
C ILE A 138 3.41 1.91 15.12
#